data_AF-A0A8S3EBX8-F1
#
_entry.id   AF-A0A8S3EBX8-F1
#
_cell.length_a   1.000
_cell.length_b   1.000
_cell.length_c   1.000
_cell.angle_alpha   90.00
_cell.angle_beta   90.00
_cell.angle_gamma   90.00
#
_symmetry.space_group_name_H-M   'P 1'
#
loop_
_entity.id
_entity.type
_entity.pdbx_description
1 polymer ?
#
loop_
_entity_poly.entity_id
_entity_poly.type
_entity_poly.pdbx_seq_one_letter_code
_entity_poly.pdbx_strand_id
1 'polypeptide(L)'
;CSLSVVPDKPGVDDRAFVPEDKFRDLEHPQGKGRRPIAIVPGVDTQPFVSPDKFRNLDHVPTSMKPEEVPIEAMRPPRVIVPLSNCEIEELMPVLLTTTIDAGVPMASVRFFSIRLKLLGARESFEELIRL
;
A
#
# COMPACT_ATOMS: atom_id res chain seq x y z
N CYS A 1 30.51 -5.32 -32.77
CA CYS A 1 30.23 -4.49 -31.58
C CYS A 1 29.79 -5.40 -30.45
N SER A 2 30.64 -5.64 -29.45
CA SER A 2 30.34 -6.50 -28.30
C SER A 2 30.04 -5.62 -27.08
N LEU A 3 28.85 -5.77 -26.50
CA LEU A 3 28.44 -5.08 -25.28
C LEU A 3 28.94 -5.88 -24.06
N SER A 4 29.84 -5.31 -23.26
CA SER A 4 30.28 -5.91 -21.99
C SER A 4 29.71 -5.12 -20.82
N VAL A 5 28.93 -5.77 -19.95
CA VAL A 5 28.45 -5.19 -18.70
C VAL A 5 29.53 -5.38 -17.64
N VAL A 6 30.08 -4.28 -17.13
CA VAL A 6 30.98 -4.28 -15.98
C VAL A 6 30.10 -4.30 -14.71
N PRO A 7 30.26 -5.27 -13.80
CA PRO A 7 29.54 -5.25 -12.54
C PRO A 7 30.08 -4.13 -11.68
N ASP A 8 29.19 -3.25 -11.22
CA ASP A 8 29.52 -2.25 -10.20
C ASP A 8 30.02 -2.97 -8.95
N LYS A 9 31.17 -2.51 -8.46
CA LYS A 9 31.77 -3.04 -7.23
C LYS A 9 30.75 -2.87 -6.09
N PRO A 10 30.50 -3.89 -5.25
CA PRO A 10 29.64 -3.74 -4.09
C PRO A 10 30.35 -2.85 -3.06
N GLY A 11 30.19 -1.54 -3.20
CA GLY A 11 30.55 -0.57 -2.18
C GLY A 11 29.48 -0.60 -1.11
N VAL A 12 29.76 -1.24 0.02
CA VAL A 12 28.94 -1.05 1.22
C VAL A 12 29.14 0.40 1.66
N ASP A 13 28.05 1.16 1.66
CA ASP A 13 28.06 2.53 2.17
C ASP A 13 28.06 2.46 3.71
N ASP A 14 29.23 2.65 4.32
CA ASP A 14 29.41 2.62 5.78
C ASP A 14 28.91 3.90 6.48
N ARG A 15 28.24 4.79 5.76
CA ARG A 15 27.67 6.01 6.33
C ARG A 15 26.50 5.65 7.23
N ALA A 16 26.59 6.08 8.49
CA ALA A 16 25.49 5.98 9.42
C ALA A 16 24.25 6.71 8.86
N PHE A 17 23.16 5.96 8.64
CA PHE A 17 21.88 6.49 8.14
C PHE A 17 21.26 7.52 9.09
N VAL A 18 21.69 7.52 10.35
CA VAL A 18 21.20 8.41 11.41
C VAL A 18 22.39 9.11 12.07
N PRO A 19 22.37 10.44 12.21
CA PRO A 19 23.39 11.17 12.96
C PRO A 19 23.46 10.72 14.42
N GLU A 20 24.66 10.48 14.95
CA GLU A 20 24.89 9.98 16.32
C GLU A 20 24.26 10.90 17.39
N ASP A 21 24.17 12.20 17.11
CA ASP A 21 23.58 13.19 18.02
C ASP A 21 22.07 13.01 18.25
N LYS A 22 21.37 12.20 17.44
CA LYS A 22 19.92 11.96 17.59
C LYS A 22 19.55 11.11 18.81
N PHE A 23 20.51 10.47 19.45
CA PHE A 23 20.28 9.63 20.63
C PHE A 23 20.63 10.32 21.96
N ARG A 24 21.22 11.52 21.93
CA ARG A 24 21.60 12.27 23.15
C ARG A 24 20.43 12.55 24.08
N ASP A 25 19.24 12.76 23.52
CA ASP A 25 18.04 13.07 24.31
C ASP A 25 17.37 11.82 24.92
N LEU A 26 17.78 10.61 24.48
CA LEU A 26 17.28 9.33 24.98
C LEU A 26 18.17 8.74 26.09
N GLU A 27 19.44 9.18 26.16
CA GLU A 27 20.35 8.84 27.25
C GLU A 27 19.91 9.56 28.53
N HIS A 28 19.08 8.88 29.30
CA HIS A 28 18.64 9.38 30.60
C HIS A 28 19.87 9.58 31.50
N PRO A 29 20.07 10.76 32.12
CA PRO A 29 21.13 10.93 33.09
C PRO A 29 20.91 9.94 34.25
N GLN A 30 21.82 8.97 34.38
CA GLN A 30 21.90 8.06 35.52
C GLN A 30 22.20 8.88 36.79
N GLY A 31 21.15 9.45 37.39
CA GLY A 31 21.35 10.36 38.53
C GLY A 31 20.11 10.87 39.23
N LYS A 32 18.89 10.46 38.86
CA LYS A 32 17.70 10.79 39.66
C LYS A 32 17.48 9.72 40.72
N GLY A 33 17.80 10.10 41.96
CA GLY A 33 17.90 9.23 43.13
C GLY A 33 16.74 8.25 43.30
N ARG A 34 17.10 6.98 43.49
CA ARG A 34 16.20 5.97 44.02
C ARG A 34 15.80 6.42 45.42
N ARG A 35 14.54 6.83 45.60
CA ARG A 35 14.00 7.06 46.95
C ARG A 35 14.06 5.74 47.73
N PRO A 36 14.45 5.73 49.01
CA PRO A 36 14.37 4.52 49.81
C PRO A 36 12.91 4.05 49.86
N ILE A 37 12.66 2.82 49.40
CA ILE A 37 11.33 2.21 49.51
C ILE A 37 11.22 1.71 50.95
N ALA A 38 10.66 2.53 51.84
CA ALA A 38 10.17 2.04 53.12
C ALA A 38 8.91 1.21 52.85
N ILE A 39 9.04 -0.12 52.92
CA ILE A 39 7.90 -1.02 52.78
C ILE A 39 7.07 -0.93 54.06
N VAL A 40 6.10 0.00 54.07
CA VAL A 40 5.04 0.03 55.07
C VAL A 40 3.87 -0.74 54.48
N PRO A 41 3.42 -1.87 55.06
CA PRO A 41 2.21 -2.55 54.62
C PRO A 41 1.00 -1.77 55.15
N GLY A 42 0.71 -0.67 54.47
CA GLY A 42 -0.54 0.07 54.56
C GLY A 42 -0.98 0.31 53.13
N VAL A 43 -2.02 -0.39 52.70
CA VAL A 43 -2.61 -0.24 51.36
C VAL A 43 -2.86 1.25 51.12
N ASP A 44 -2.18 1.80 50.12
CA ASP A 44 -2.33 3.20 49.74
C ASP A 44 -3.72 3.36 49.12
N THR A 45 -4.62 4.03 49.83
CA THR A 45 -6.00 4.30 49.38
C THR A 45 -6.07 5.57 48.52
N GLN A 46 -4.95 6.26 48.32
CA GLN A 46 -4.90 7.43 47.45
C GLN A 46 -4.90 7.00 45.99
N PRO A 47 -5.77 7.57 45.15
CA PRO A 47 -5.72 7.30 43.73
C PRO A 47 -4.40 7.81 43.16
N PHE A 48 -3.67 6.94 42.47
CA PHE A 48 -2.38 7.24 41.84
C PHE A 48 -2.46 8.44 40.86
N VAL A 49 -3.66 8.77 40.39
CA VAL A 49 -3.94 9.90 39.50
C VAL A 49 -5.15 10.66 40.03
N SER A 50 -5.01 11.97 40.20
CA SER A 50 -6.12 12.84 40.59
C SER A 50 -7.20 12.80 39.49
N PRO A 51 -8.47 12.54 39.83
CA PRO A 51 -9.56 12.46 38.84
C PRO A 51 -9.72 13.77 38.04
N ASP A 52 -9.29 14.89 38.61
CA ASP A 52 -9.33 16.20 37.93
C ASP A 52 -8.39 16.31 36.71
N LYS A 53 -7.39 15.42 36.59
CA LYS A 53 -6.51 15.38 35.41
C LYS A 53 -7.20 14.89 34.14
N PHE A 54 -8.36 14.24 34.28
CA PHE A 54 -9.15 13.76 33.14
C PHE A 54 -10.14 14.81 32.61
N ARG A 55 -10.40 15.91 33.35
CA ARG A 55 -11.33 16.96 32.92
C ARG A 55 -10.95 17.62 31.58
N ASN A 56 -9.67 17.59 31.23
CA ASN A 56 -9.18 18.14 29.98
C ASN A 56 -9.35 17.20 28.77
N LEU A 57 -9.75 15.93 28.99
CA LEU A 57 -10.04 14.96 27.93
C LEU A 57 -11.50 15.02 27.47
N ASP A 58 -12.40 15.57 28.30
CA ASP A 58 -13.82 15.76 27.96
C ASP A 58 -14.04 16.92 26.97
N HIS A 59 -13.03 17.79 26.81
CA HIS A 59 -13.04 18.89 25.85
C HIS A 59 -12.37 18.45 24.55
N VAL A 60 -13.02 17.57 23.80
CA VAL A 60 -12.70 17.43 22.37
C VAL A 60 -13.30 18.66 21.68
N PRO A 61 -12.49 19.62 21.15
CA PRO A 61 -13.05 20.71 20.38
C PRO A 61 -13.82 20.12 19.19
N THR A 62 -15.10 20.48 19.07
CA THR A 62 -16.06 19.98 18.06
C THR A 62 -15.67 20.35 16.60
N SER A 63 -14.45 20.84 16.37
CA SER A 63 -13.99 21.40 15.10
C SER A 63 -12.83 20.61 14.48
N MET A 64 -12.77 19.30 14.70
CA MET A 64 -12.06 18.40 13.80
C MET A 64 -12.99 17.25 13.46
N LYS A 65 -14.00 17.55 12.64
CA LYS A 65 -14.66 16.49 11.87
C LYS A 65 -13.54 15.80 11.09
N PRO A 66 -13.27 14.50 11.31
CA PRO A 66 -12.35 13.78 10.44
C PRO A 66 -12.86 13.96 9.02
N GLU A 67 -11.99 14.41 8.13
CA GLU A 67 -12.30 14.41 6.70
C GLU A 67 -12.67 12.98 6.36
N GLU A 68 -13.97 12.74 6.11
CA GLU A 68 -14.48 11.44 5.74
C GLU A 68 -13.82 11.09 4.41
N VAL A 69 -12.73 10.32 4.48
CA VAL A 69 -12.09 9.77 3.28
C VAL A 69 -13.20 9.02 2.56
N PRO A 70 -13.56 9.40 1.32
CA PRO A 70 -14.62 8.72 0.60
C PRO A 70 -14.27 7.24 0.57
N ILE A 71 -15.07 6.41 1.24
CA ILE A 71 -14.95 4.96 1.11
C ILE A 71 -15.29 4.70 -0.34
N GLU A 72 -14.27 4.44 -1.17
CA GLU A 72 -14.47 4.13 -2.58
C GLU A 72 -15.43 2.94 -2.66
N ALA A 73 -16.59 3.16 -3.27
CA ALA A 73 -17.59 2.12 -3.42
C ALA A 73 -16.96 0.92 -4.14
N MET A 74 -17.23 -0.30 -3.65
CA MET A 74 -16.79 -1.50 -4.34
C MET A 74 -17.38 -1.51 -5.75
N ARG A 75 -16.51 -1.64 -6.76
CA ARG A 75 -16.91 -1.62 -8.17
C ARG A 75 -16.28 -2.81 -8.88
N PRO A 76 -17.06 -3.63 -9.60
CA PRO A 76 -16.51 -4.72 -10.39
C PRO A 76 -15.70 -4.16 -11.58
N PRO A 77 -14.68 -4.89 -12.06
CA PRO A 77 -13.96 -4.50 -13.26
C PRO A 77 -14.85 -4.50 -14.49
N ARG A 78 -14.60 -3.57 -15.42
CA ARG A 78 -15.39 -3.43 -16.65
C ARG A 78 -14.49 -3.14 -17.84
N VAL A 79 -14.70 -3.85 -18.94
CA VAL A 79 -14.05 -3.52 -20.23
C VAL A 79 -14.68 -2.25 -20.81
N ILE A 80 -13.87 -1.23 -21.03
CA ILE A 80 -14.27 0.05 -21.63
C ILE A 80 -14.06 -0.01 -23.14
N VAL A 81 -12.86 -0.45 -23.57
CA VAL A 81 -12.51 -0.60 -24.99
C VAL A 81 -12.17 -2.06 -25.24
N PRO A 82 -13.03 -2.84 -25.92
CA PRO A 82 -12.76 -4.24 -26.21
C PRO A 82 -11.63 -4.40 -27.23
N LEU A 83 -10.97 -5.56 -27.20
CA LEU A 83 -10.06 -5.96 -28.28
C LEU A 83 -10.84 -6.13 -29.58
N SER A 84 -10.30 -5.59 -30.66
CA SER A 84 -10.87 -5.74 -32.00
C SER A 84 -10.06 -6.71 -32.84
N ASN A 85 -10.73 -7.35 -33.80
CA ASN A 85 -10.05 -8.12 -34.83
C ASN A 85 -9.17 -7.19 -35.69
N CYS A 86 -8.00 -7.69 -36.07
CA CYS A 86 -7.12 -7.03 -37.02
C CYS A 86 -6.57 -8.04 -38.01
N GLU A 87 -6.39 -7.60 -39.25
CA GLU A 87 -5.65 -8.34 -40.26
C GLU A 87 -4.19 -7.91 -40.17
N ILE A 88 -3.28 -8.88 -40.14
CA ILE A 88 -1.86 -8.66 -39.86
C ILE A 88 -1.07 -9.33 -40.97
N GLU A 89 -0.06 -8.62 -41.50
CA GLU A 89 0.90 -9.17 -42.44
C GLU A 89 1.94 -10.03 -41.71
N GLU A 90 2.37 -11.12 -42.36
CA GLU A 90 3.39 -11.99 -41.79
C GLU A 90 4.68 -11.23 -41.49
N LEU A 91 5.38 -11.64 -40.43
CA LEU A 91 6.66 -11.07 -39.99
C LEU A 91 6.57 -9.62 -39.47
N MET A 92 5.37 -9.04 -39.34
CA MET A 92 5.16 -7.73 -38.72
C MET A 92 4.72 -7.85 -37.25
N PRO A 93 5.33 -7.09 -36.33
CA PRO A 93 4.85 -7.05 -34.94
C PRO A 93 3.50 -6.35 -34.86
N VAL A 94 2.59 -6.89 -34.05
CA VAL A 94 1.27 -6.30 -33.80
C VAL A 94 1.15 -5.81 -32.36
N LEU A 95 0.47 -4.68 -32.17
CA LEU A 95 0.09 -4.16 -30.85
C LEU A 95 -1.42 -4.34 -30.64
N LEU A 96 -1.79 -5.19 -29.69
CA LEU A 96 -3.19 -5.36 -29.26
C LEU A 96 -3.43 -4.48 -28.04
N THR A 97 -4.43 -3.59 -28.11
CA THR A 97 -4.74 -2.62 -27.04
C THR A 97 -6.19 -2.74 -26.58
N THR A 98 -6.41 -2.66 -25.28
CA THR A 98 -7.72 -2.65 -24.63
C THR A 98 -7.68 -1.74 -23.42
N THR A 99 -8.81 -1.18 -23.04
CA THR A 99 -8.94 -0.34 -21.85
C THR A 99 -9.97 -0.97 -20.92
N ILE A 100 -9.59 -1.14 -19.66
CA ILE A 100 -10.40 -1.79 -18.63
C ILE A 100 -10.44 -0.87 -17.40
N ASP A 101 -11.63 -0.59 -16.89
CA ASP A 101 -11.80 -0.11 -15.53
C ASP A 101 -11.46 -1.27 -14.61
N ALA A 102 -10.34 -1.19 -13.90
CA ALA A 102 -9.86 -2.27 -13.05
C ALA A 102 -10.73 -2.49 -11.80
N GLY A 103 -11.69 -1.60 -11.52
CA GLY A 103 -12.58 -1.72 -10.38
C GLY A 103 -11.89 -1.48 -9.04
N VAL A 104 -12.64 -1.70 -7.95
CA VAL A 104 -12.18 -1.60 -6.57
C VAL A 104 -12.65 -2.84 -5.80
N PRO A 105 -11.74 -3.70 -5.30
CA PRO A 105 -10.29 -3.62 -5.45
C PRO A 105 -9.84 -3.86 -6.90
N MET A 106 -8.65 -3.36 -7.24
CA MET A 106 -8.08 -3.47 -8.59
C MET A 106 -7.91 -4.93 -9.02
N ALA A 107 -8.47 -5.28 -10.18
CA ALA A 107 -8.36 -6.62 -10.74
C ALA A 107 -7.03 -6.93 -11.44
N SER A 108 -6.69 -8.21 -11.50
CA SER A 108 -5.57 -8.74 -12.29
C SER A 108 -6.01 -9.07 -13.72
N VAL A 109 -5.25 -8.62 -14.72
CA VAL A 109 -5.55 -8.86 -16.15
C VAL A 109 -4.70 -10.03 -16.68
N ARG A 110 -5.30 -10.90 -17.49
CA ARG A 110 -4.63 -12.02 -18.17
C ARG A 110 -5.09 -12.11 -19.63
N PHE A 111 -4.16 -12.39 -20.53
CA PHE A 111 -4.44 -12.65 -21.94
C PHE A 111 -4.48 -14.16 -22.20
N PHE A 112 -5.46 -14.60 -22.99
CA PHE A 112 -5.64 -15.99 -23.38
C PHE A 112 -5.62 -16.12 -24.90
N SER A 113 -4.94 -17.15 -25.40
CA SER A 113 -5.04 -17.58 -26.79
C SER A 113 -6.01 -18.75 -26.84
N ILE A 114 -7.17 -18.56 -27.46
CA ILE A 114 -8.14 -19.63 -27.69
C ILE A 114 -7.90 -20.16 -29.11
N ARG A 115 -7.61 -21.46 -29.24
CA ARG A 115 -7.64 -22.11 -30.55
C ARG A 115 -9.08 -22.39 -30.93
N LEU A 116 -9.69 -21.52 -31.73
CA LEU A 116 -10.89 -21.89 -32.47
C LEU A 116 -10.47 -22.74 -33.65
N LYS A 117 -10.97 -23.99 -33.71
CA LYS A 117 -10.89 -24.80 -34.94
C LYS A 117 -11.77 -24.09 -35.97
N LEU A 118 -11.13 -23.41 -36.92
CA LEU A 118 -11.81 -22.76 -38.05
C LEU A 118 -12.50 -23.84 -38.90
N LEU A 119 -13.77 -24.13 -38.61
CA LEU A 119 -14.68 -24.61 -39.63
C LEU A 119 -15.15 -23.35 -40.36
N GLY A 120 -14.72 -23.19 -41.61
CA GLY A 120 -14.87 -21.95 -42.36
C GLY A 120 -16.31 -21.43 -42.34
N ALA A 121 -16.55 -20.38 -41.57
CA ALA A 121 -17.70 -19.50 -41.72
C ALA A 121 -17.43 -18.24 -40.91
N ARG A 122 -17.71 -17.10 -41.54
CA ARG A 122 -17.69 -15.76 -40.96
C ARG A 122 -18.65 -15.70 -39.78
N GLU A 123 -18.17 -15.79 -38.55
CA GLU A 123 -18.97 -15.42 -37.39
C GLU A 123 -18.18 -14.49 -36.47
N SER A 124 -18.79 -13.33 -36.26
CA SER A 124 -18.33 -12.18 -35.50
C SER A 124 -18.07 -12.52 -34.04
N PHE A 125 -16.96 -12.01 -33.52
CA PHE A 125 -16.44 -12.15 -32.15
C PHE A 125 -17.27 -11.41 -31.08
N GLU A 126 -18.55 -11.18 -31.29
CA GLU A 126 -19.41 -10.34 -30.43
C GLU A 126 -19.94 -11.05 -29.18
N GLU A 127 -19.84 -12.39 -29.07
CA GLU A 127 -20.59 -13.12 -28.03
C GLU A 127 -19.79 -13.71 -26.86
N LEU A 128 -18.47 -13.49 -26.79
CA LEU A 128 -17.62 -14.16 -25.78
C LEU A 128 -17.23 -13.32 -24.56
N ILE A 129 -17.99 -12.26 -24.24
CA ILE A 129 -17.87 -11.54 -22.97
C ILE A 129 -19.25 -11.40 -22.34
N ARG A 130 -19.79 -12.49 -21.80
CA ARG A 130 -20.81 -12.44 -20.76
C ARG A 130 -20.15 -12.67 -19.41
N LEU A 131 -20.21 -11.64 -18.57
CA LEU A 131 -19.88 -11.65 -17.14
C LEU A 131 -20.79 -12.63 -16.37
#